data_AF-A0A2E3CVP7-F1
#
_entry.id   AF-A0A2E3CVP7-F1
#
_cell.length_a   1.000
_cell.length_b   1.000
_cell.length_c   1.000
_cell.angle_alpha   90.00
_cell.angle_beta   90.00
_cell.angle_gamma   90.00
#
_symmetry.space_group_name_H-M   'P 1'
#
loop_
_entity.id
_entity.type
_entity.pdbx_description
1 polymer ?
#
loop_
_entity_poly.entity_id
_entity_poly.type
_entity_poly.pdbx_seq_one_letter_code
_entity_poly.pdbx_strand_id
1 'polypeptide(L)'
;MSALPYLLPWILLLLGIGLAAAVKLLPLKSIPGIAVNATLLLIMLGMAVYANVISSQKFDLIAEKEESIAEMEQWKYSHLDELTLILAQLRPPKEEELALMQQLISFGWVSGNPSLLRAQEAHQARERLLESHKVESRMLIKGIPLTVNQQIVELALKEIGFIVLPYREDEKPEEDANIIYFGRDMTLTEIKLTALTLMQAGIDLKAIKPFPKATQGNLRAIKIEWNKYYEGRKSLSPEEVEAAKGFN
;
A
#
# COMPACT_ATOMS: atom_id res chain seq x y z
N MET A 1 8.62 -24.70 -15.70
CA MET A 1 7.45 -25.26 -16.38
C MET A 1 7.93 -26.14 -17.53
N SER A 2 7.65 -27.45 -17.51
CA SER A 2 8.09 -28.36 -18.57
C SER A 2 7.17 -28.18 -19.78
N ALA A 3 7.70 -27.67 -20.90
CA ALA A 3 6.97 -27.47 -22.17
C ALA A 3 6.61 -28.78 -22.90
N LEU A 4 6.98 -29.91 -22.31
CA LEU A 4 6.87 -31.26 -22.87
C LEU A 4 5.43 -31.71 -23.17
N PRO A 5 4.41 -31.49 -22.32
CA PRO A 5 3.04 -31.90 -22.62
C PRO A 5 2.37 -31.03 -23.69
N TYR A 6 2.87 -29.80 -23.92
CA TYR A 6 2.35 -28.89 -24.96
C TYR A 6 2.93 -29.21 -26.33
N LEU A 7 4.23 -29.53 -26.40
CA LEU A 7 4.92 -29.80 -27.66
C LEU A 7 4.69 -31.23 -28.17
N LEU A 8 4.45 -32.20 -27.27
CA LEU A 8 4.35 -33.62 -27.63
C LEU A 8 3.25 -33.94 -28.66
N PRO A 9 2.03 -33.36 -28.60
CA PRO A 9 1.03 -33.59 -29.62
C PRO A 9 1.42 -33.03 -30.99
N TRP A 10 2.03 -31.84 -31.04
CA TRP A 10 2.51 -31.22 -32.28
C TRP A 10 3.69 -31.96 -32.90
N ILE A 11 4.61 -32.47 -32.07
CA ILE A 11 5.73 -33.30 -32.49
C ILE A 11 5.21 -34.62 -33.09
N LEU A 12 4.23 -35.26 -32.44
CA LEU A 12 3.62 -36.49 -32.96
C LEU A 12 2.87 -36.25 -34.28
N LEU A 13 2.19 -35.11 -34.43
CA LEU A 13 1.49 -34.73 -35.66
C LEU A 13 2.48 -34.48 -36.81
N LEU A 14 3.58 -33.78 -36.55
CA LEU A 14 4.69 -33.58 -37.50
C LEU A 14 5.31 -34.93 -37.92
N LEU A 15 5.51 -35.84 -36.96
CA LEU A 15 6.06 -37.16 -37.21
C LEU A 15 5.09 -38.02 -38.06
N GLY A 16 3.78 -37.92 -37.81
CA GLY A 16 2.73 -38.56 -38.60
C GLY A 16 2.65 -38.02 -40.05
N ILE A 17 2.76 -36.70 -40.24
CA ILE A 17 2.83 -36.08 -41.57
C ILE A 17 4.11 -36.51 -42.31
N GLY A 18 5.25 -36.57 -41.62
CA GLY A 18 6.52 -37.06 -42.17
C GLY A 18 6.44 -38.53 -42.62
N LEU A 19 5.78 -39.38 -41.82
CA LEU A 19 5.53 -40.79 -42.17
C LEU A 19 4.60 -40.91 -43.39
N ALA A 20 3.55 -40.10 -43.47
CA ALA A 20 2.64 -40.09 -44.62
C ALA A 20 3.33 -39.66 -45.93
N ALA A 21 4.26 -38.68 -45.85
CA ALA A 21 5.08 -38.28 -46.99
C ALA A 21 6.09 -39.37 -47.39
N ALA A 22 6.68 -40.07 -46.42
CA ALA A 22 7.62 -41.18 -46.65
C ALA A 22 6.93 -42.40 -47.31
N VAL A 23 5.67 -42.70 -46.97
CA VAL A 23 4.90 -43.77 -47.64
C VAL A 23 4.67 -43.48 -49.13
N LYS A 24 4.67 -42.21 -49.55
CA LYS A 24 4.55 -41.81 -50.96
C LYS A 24 5.85 -42.02 -51.77
N LEU A 25 7.00 -42.09 -51.08
CA LEU A 25 8.33 -42.33 -51.66
C LEU A 25 8.76 -43.81 -51.59
N LEU A 26 8.12 -44.61 -50.74
CA LEU A 26 8.29 -46.06 -50.65
C LEU A 26 7.32 -46.80 -51.58
N PRO A 27 7.64 -48.01 -52.07
CA PRO A 27 6.79 -48.78 -52.99
C PRO A 27 5.55 -49.39 -52.30
N LEU A 28 5.03 -48.78 -51.25
CA LEU A 28 3.81 -49.18 -50.53
C LEU A 28 2.60 -48.46 -51.13
N LYS A 29 2.33 -48.72 -52.42
CA LYS A 29 1.10 -48.26 -53.13
C LYS A 29 -0.14 -49.10 -52.76
N SER A 30 -0.25 -49.60 -51.53
CA SER A 30 -1.39 -50.40 -51.11
C SER A 30 -2.46 -49.51 -50.46
N ILE A 31 -3.70 -49.60 -50.98
CA ILE A 31 -4.91 -48.98 -50.39
C ILE A 31 -5.00 -49.18 -48.86
N PRO A 32 -4.67 -50.35 -48.28
CA PRO A 32 -4.69 -50.52 -46.82
C PRO A 32 -3.65 -49.66 -46.07
N GLY A 33 -2.48 -49.37 -46.64
CA GLY A 33 -1.46 -48.55 -45.99
C GLY A 33 -1.86 -47.08 -45.83
N ILE A 34 -2.58 -46.54 -46.81
CA ILE A 34 -3.14 -45.18 -46.76
C ILE A 34 -4.24 -45.10 -45.71
N ALA A 35 -5.10 -46.12 -45.62
CA ALA A 35 -6.17 -46.18 -44.63
C ALA A 35 -5.64 -46.21 -43.18
N VAL A 36 -4.59 -47.00 -42.92
CA VAL A 36 -3.95 -47.07 -41.59
C VAL A 36 -3.28 -45.75 -41.21
N ASN A 37 -2.61 -45.08 -42.14
CA ASN A 37 -2.01 -43.78 -41.86
C ASN A 37 -3.06 -42.68 -41.62
N ALA A 38 -4.16 -42.71 -42.37
CA ALA A 38 -5.26 -41.76 -42.20
C ALA A 38 -5.94 -41.90 -40.84
N THR A 39 -6.19 -43.13 -40.37
CA THR A 39 -6.77 -43.37 -39.04
C THR A 39 -5.80 -42.96 -37.93
N LEU A 40 -4.50 -43.23 -38.08
CA LEU A 40 -3.48 -42.85 -37.10
C LEU A 40 -3.33 -41.33 -36.97
N LEU A 41 -3.38 -40.59 -38.08
CA LEU A 41 -3.41 -39.12 -38.10
C LEU A 41 -4.66 -38.56 -37.39
N LEU A 42 -5.82 -39.17 -37.61
CA LEU A 42 -7.09 -38.73 -37.02
C LEU A 42 -7.10 -38.93 -35.50
N ILE A 43 -6.54 -40.05 -35.01
CA ILE A 43 -6.36 -40.32 -33.58
C ILE A 43 -5.38 -39.31 -32.96
N MET A 44 -4.25 -39.03 -33.63
CA MET A 44 -3.28 -38.05 -33.14
C MET A 44 -3.86 -36.63 -33.09
N LEU A 45 -4.66 -36.23 -34.09
CA LEU A 45 -5.36 -34.95 -34.09
C LEU A 45 -6.36 -34.86 -32.92
N GLY A 46 -7.13 -35.92 -32.68
CA GLY A 46 -8.04 -35.99 -31.54
C GLY A 46 -7.32 -35.85 -30.19
N MET A 47 -6.17 -36.50 -30.03
CA MET A 47 -5.36 -36.41 -28.81
C MET A 47 -4.75 -35.02 -28.60
N ALA A 48 -4.35 -34.34 -29.68
CA ALA A 48 -3.86 -32.96 -29.63
C ALA A 48 -4.94 -31.96 -29.22
N VAL A 49 -6.15 -32.08 -29.78
CA VAL A 49 -7.29 -31.24 -29.40
C VAL A 49 -7.67 -31.44 -27.95
N TYR A 50 -7.76 -32.69 -27.49
CA TYR A 50 -8.07 -33.02 -26.10
C TYR A 50 -7.03 -32.47 -25.11
N ALA A 51 -5.74 -32.63 -25.42
CA ALA A 51 -4.66 -32.10 -24.60
C ALA A 51 -4.68 -30.57 -24.50
N ASN A 52 -5.00 -29.87 -25.60
CA ASN A 52 -5.07 -28.42 -25.62
C ASN A 52 -6.24 -27.87 -24.77
N VAL A 53 -7.42 -28.51 -24.85
CA VAL A 53 -8.59 -28.14 -24.05
C VAL A 53 -8.36 -28.35 -22.55
N ILE A 54 -7.72 -29.46 -22.15
CA ILE A 54 -7.39 -29.70 -20.74
C ILE A 54 -6.32 -28.72 -20.26
N SER A 55 -5.33 -28.42 -21.10
CA SER A 55 -4.29 -27.46 -20.77
C SER A 55 -4.89 -26.07 -20.54
N SER A 56 -5.80 -25.60 -21.40
CA SER A 56 -6.41 -24.27 -21.26
C SER A 56 -7.23 -24.16 -19.96
N GLN A 57 -8.04 -25.18 -19.63
CA GLN A 57 -8.81 -25.21 -18.38
C GLN A 57 -7.90 -25.17 -17.14
N LYS A 58 -6.75 -25.84 -17.19
CA LYS A 58 -5.78 -25.80 -16.09
C LYS A 58 -5.09 -24.44 -15.95
N PHE A 59 -4.81 -23.76 -17.07
CA PHE A 59 -4.26 -22.40 -17.03
C PHE A 59 -5.24 -21.41 -16.41
N ASP A 60 -6.52 -21.50 -16.79
CA ASP A 60 -7.56 -20.62 -16.22
C ASP A 60 -7.70 -20.85 -14.71
N LEU A 61 -7.72 -22.11 -14.27
CA LEU A 61 -7.75 -22.46 -12.84
C LEU A 61 -6.50 -22.04 -12.08
N ILE A 62 -5.31 -22.13 -12.69
CA ILE A 62 -4.05 -21.69 -12.06
C ILE A 62 -4.04 -20.16 -11.95
N ALA A 63 -4.46 -19.44 -12.99
CA ALA A 63 -4.54 -17.99 -12.97
C ALA A 63 -5.52 -17.49 -11.90
N GLU A 64 -6.71 -18.09 -11.80
CA GLU A 64 -7.70 -17.77 -10.76
C GLU A 64 -7.14 -18.04 -9.35
N LYS A 65 -6.39 -19.15 -9.18
CA LYS A 65 -5.76 -19.47 -7.90
C LYS A 65 -4.63 -18.51 -7.54
N GLU A 66 -3.81 -18.11 -8.49
CA GLU A 66 -2.75 -17.11 -8.30
C GLU A 66 -3.33 -15.75 -7.89
N GLU A 67 -4.42 -15.31 -8.53
CA GLU A 67 -5.13 -14.08 -8.17
C GLU A 67 -5.69 -14.16 -6.74
N SER A 68 -6.35 -15.27 -6.38
CA SER A 68 -6.87 -15.47 -5.03
C SER A 68 -5.78 -15.51 -3.96
N ILE A 69 -4.59 -16.02 -4.28
CA ILE A 69 -3.43 -16.03 -3.37
C ILE A 69 -2.91 -14.60 -3.18
N ALA A 70 -2.80 -13.82 -4.26
CA ALA A 70 -2.36 -12.43 -4.19
C ALA A 70 -3.32 -11.57 -3.34
N GLU A 71 -4.64 -11.76 -3.50
CA GLU A 71 -5.65 -11.09 -2.66
C GLU A 71 -5.53 -11.49 -1.19
N MET A 72 -5.38 -12.79 -0.90
CA MET A 72 -5.19 -13.28 0.47
C MET A 72 -3.90 -12.76 1.12
N GLU A 73 -2.80 -12.69 0.36
CA GLU A 73 -1.55 -12.13 0.84
C GLU A 73 -1.70 -10.65 1.16
N GLN A 74 -2.32 -9.87 0.27
CA GLN A 74 -2.58 -8.46 0.48
C GLN A 74 -3.45 -8.21 1.71
N TRP A 75 -4.52 -9.00 1.89
CA TRP A 75 -5.38 -8.95 3.08
C TRP A 75 -4.61 -9.30 4.37
N LYS A 76 -3.78 -10.34 4.33
CA LYS A 76 -2.95 -10.76 5.48
C LYS A 76 -2.01 -9.64 5.91
N TYR A 77 -1.32 -8.99 4.97
CA TYR A 77 -0.40 -7.90 5.28
C TYR A 77 -1.14 -6.68 5.84
N SER A 78 -2.27 -6.28 5.26
CA SER A 78 -3.05 -5.16 5.79
C SER A 78 -3.55 -5.41 7.21
N HIS A 79 -3.98 -6.64 7.51
CA HIS A 79 -4.50 -6.96 8.84
C HIS A 79 -3.40 -7.13 9.89
N LEU A 80 -2.21 -7.61 9.49
CA LEU A 80 -1.04 -7.61 10.37
C LEU A 80 -0.58 -6.21 10.71
N ASP A 81 -0.62 -5.26 9.77
CA ASP A 81 -0.30 -3.85 10.01
C ASP A 81 -1.29 -3.22 11.01
N GLU A 82 -2.59 -3.51 10.86
CA GLU A 82 -3.63 -3.07 11.80
C GLU A 82 -3.41 -3.65 13.22
N LEU A 83 -3.12 -4.95 13.32
CA LEU A 83 -2.82 -5.59 14.61
C LEU A 83 -1.53 -5.07 15.24
N THR A 84 -0.50 -4.77 14.44
CA THR A 84 0.73 -4.15 14.97
C THR A 84 0.49 -2.72 15.43
N LEU A 85 -0.39 -1.96 14.78
CA LEU A 85 -0.81 -0.65 15.27
C LEU A 85 -1.52 -0.77 16.63
N ILE A 86 -2.50 -1.66 16.74
CA ILE A 86 -3.23 -1.88 18.00
C ILE A 86 -2.26 -2.32 19.10
N LEU A 87 -1.32 -3.23 18.80
CA LEU A 87 -0.30 -3.67 19.76
C LEU A 87 0.70 -2.57 20.11
N ALA A 88 1.05 -1.68 19.19
CA ALA A 88 1.91 -0.53 19.45
C ALA A 88 1.20 0.49 20.36
N GLN A 89 -0.08 0.73 20.14
CA GLN A 89 -0.91 1.59 20.99
C GLN A 89 -1.16 0.98 22.38
N LEU A 90 -1.30 -0.35 22.47
CA LEU A 90 -1.49 -1.08 23.72
C LEU A 90 -0.19 -1.42 24.44
N ARG A 91 0.98 -1.10 23.87
CA ARG A 91 2.26 -1.44 24.48
C ARG A 91 2.31 -0.77 25.85
N PRO A 92 2.44 -1.54 26.96
CA PRO A 92 2.53 -0.93 28.27
C PRO A 92 3.73 0.03 28.27
N PRO A 93 3.56 1.27 28.76
CA PRO A 93 4.65 2.23 28.81
C PRO A 93 5.83 1.61 29.56
N LYS A 94 7.04 1.84 29.06
CA LYS A 94 8.25 1.30 29.70
C LYS A 94 8.36 1.85 31.13
N GLU A 95 9.00 1.11 32.02
CA GLU A 95 9.20 1.55 33.42
C GLU A 95 9.86 2.94 33.50
N GLU A 96 10.76 3.26 32.56
CA GLU A 96 11.40 4.56 32.42
C GLU A 96 10.40 5.68 32.07
N GLU A 97 9.44 5.42 31.17
CA GLU A 97 8.40 6.36 30.77
C GLU A 97 7.39 6.59 31.90
N LEU A 98 7.03 5.52 32.62
CA LEU A 98 6.21 5.61 33.84
C LEU A 98 6.90 6.42 34.94
N ALA A 99 8.19 6.20 35.15
CA ALA A 99 8.99 6.97 36.11
C ALA A 99 9.05 8.46 35.71
N LEU A 100 9.20 8.75 34.42
CA LEU A 100 9.17 10.13 33.92
C LEU A 100 7.80 10.77 34.09
N MET A 101 6.70 10.05 33.82
CA MET A 101 5.35 10.56 34.11
C MET A 101 5.15 10.84 35.60
N GLN A 102 5.62 9.96 36.48
CA GLN A 102 5.57 10.18 37.93
C GLN A 102 6.44 11.38 38.36
N GLN A 103 7.60 11.59 37.72
CA GLN A 103 8.43 12.78 37.92
C GLN A 103 7.75 14.06 37.43
N LEU A 104 7.08 14.03 36.27
CA LEU A 104 6.32 15.18 35.78
C LEU A 104 5.19 15.55 36.75
N ILE A 105 4.46 14.54 37.25
CA ILE A 105 3.44 14.74 38.28
C ILE A 105 4.07 15.33 39.56
N SER A 106 5.25 14.86 39.97
CA SER A 106 5.95 15.41 41.15
C SER A 106 6.47 16.83 40.94
N PHE A 107 6.77 17.23 39.70
CA PHE A 107 7.07 18.61 39.29
C PHE A 107 5.82 19.49 39.17
N GLY A 108 4.63 18.95 39.48
CA GLY A 108 3.37 19.69 39.49
C GLY A 108 2.62 19.68 38.16
N TRP A 109 2.97 18.79 37.22
CA TRP A 109 2.15 18.57 36.03
C TRP A 109 0.81 17.95 36.44
N VAL A 110 -0.27 18.65 36.12
CA VAL A 110 -1.64 18.19 36.34
C VAL A 110 -2.25 17.81 34.99
N SER A 111 -3.28 16.95 35.00
CA SER A 111 -4.08 16.60 33.82
C SER A 111 -4.63 17.83 33.06
N GLY A 112 -4.74 18.97 33.73
CA GLY A 112 -5.12 20.25 33.11
C GLY A 112 -3.99 21.01 32.39
N ASN A 113 -2.81 20.41 32.19
CA ASN A 113 -1.74 21.06 31.44
C ASN A 113 -2.23 21.32 29.99
N PRO A 114 -2.10 22.56 29.47
CA PRO A 114 -2.59 22.91 28.14
C PRO A 114 -2.00 22.05 27.02
N SER A 115 -0.76 21.57 27.14
CA SER A 115 -0.16 20.70 26.12
C SER A 115 -0.77 19.30 26.11
N LEU A 116 -1.10 18.76 27.29
CA LEU A 116 -1.78 17.46 27.40
C LEU A 116 -3.23 17.54 26.91
N LEU A 117 -3.94 18.60 27.28
CA LEU A 117 -5.30 18.85 26.82
C LEU A 117 -5.36 18.99 25.29
N ARG A 118 -4.44 19.75 24.68
CA ARG A 118 -4.37 19.86 23.22
C ARG A 118 -4.13 18.53 22.52
N ALA A 119 -3.25 17.68 23.05
CA ALA A 119 -3.01 16.35 22.47
C ALA A 119 -4.26 15.47 22.58
N GLN A 120 -4.97 15.53 23.71
CA GLN A 120 -6.22 14.80 23.92
C GLN A 120 -7.35 15.31 23.01
N GLU A 121 -7.51 16.62 22.88
CA GLU A 121 -8.47 17.26 21.98
C GLU A 121 -8.19 16.89 20.52
N ALA A 122 -6.92 16.88 20.11
CA ALA A 122 -6.51 16.47 18.76
C ALA A 122 -6.87 15.00 18.49
N HIS A 123 -6.66 14.11 19.46
CA HIS A 123 -7.06 12.71 19.34
C HIS A 123 -8.59 12.57 19.20
N GLN A 124 -9.37 13.25 20.05
CA GLN A 124 -10.83 13.20 19.97
C GLN A 124 -11.38 13.75 18.66
N ALA A 125 -10.83 14.87 18.18
CA ALA A 125 -11.20 15.45 16.88
C ALA A 125 -10.85 14.50 15.72
N ARG A 126 -9.71 13.81 15.82
CA ARG A 126 -9.31 12.80 14.84
C ARG A 126 -10.31 11.66 14.78
N GLU A 127 -10.68 11.06 15.91
CA GLU A 127 -11.62 9.93 15.95
C GLU A 127 -12.97 10.28 15.32
N ARG A 128 -13.51 11.48 15.61
CA ARG A 128 -14.77 11.96 14.98
C ARG A 128 -14.68 12.04 13.47
N LEU A 129 -13.55 12.51 12.94
CA LEU A 129 -13.35 12.62 11.50
C LEU A 129 -13.10 11.24 10.86
N LEU A 130 -12.44 10.34 11.58
CA LEU A 130 -12.09 9.00 11.12
C LEU A 130 -13.34 8.14 10.91
N GLU A 131 -14.35 8.24 11.76
CA GLU A 131 -15.66 7.56 11.59
C GLU A 131 -16.34 7.89 10.24
N SER A 132 -16.13 9.10 9.73
CA SER A 132 -16.72 9.58 8.48
C SER A 132 -15.84 9.38 7.26
N HIS A 133 -14.57 9.01 7.46
CA HIS A 133 -13.57 8.96 6.41
C HIS A 133 -13.57 7.61 5.69
N LYS A 134 -13.56 7.66 4.36
CA LYS A 134 -13.27 6.49 3.53
C LYS A 134 -11.98 6.75 2.78
N VAL A 135 -11.10 5.74 2.80
CA VAL A 135 -9.84 5.79 2.05
C VAL A 135 -10.15 5.64 0.57
N GLU A 136 -10.22 6.76 -0.15
CA GLU A 136 -10.55 6.76 -1.59
C GLU A 136 -9.31 6.54 -2.46
N SER A 137 -8.11 6.92 -2.03
CA SER A 137 -6.91 6.80 -2.86
C SER A 137 -5.61 6.86 -2.06
N ARG A 138 -4.54 6.32 -2.65
CA ARG A 138 -3.20 6.33 -2.06
C ARG A 138 -2.66 7.75 -1.99
N MET A 139 -2.30 8.17 -0.79
CA MET A 139 -1.66 9.46 -0.53
C MET A 139 -0.21 9.25 -0.12
N LEU A 140 0.63 10.25 -0.38
CA LEU A 140 2.04 10.19 -0.01
C LEU A 140 2.31 11.19 1.11
N ILE A 141 3.08 10.80 2.11
CA ILE A 141 3.60 11.75 3.09
C ILE A 141 5.12 11.61 3.14
N LYS A 142 5.81 12.74 3.04
CA LYS A 142 7.27 12.78 3.06
C LYS A 142 7.77 13.24 4.42
N GLY A 143 8.53 12.35 5.05
CA GLY A 143 9.27 12.63 6.27
C GLY A 143 8.39 12.65 7.52
N ILE A 144 8.87 12.03 8.59
CA ILE A 144 8.33 12.17 9.95
C ILE A 144 9.44 12.81 10.80
N PRO A 145 9.16 13.86 11.59
CA PRO A 145 10.17 14.49 12.44
C PRO A 145 10.80 13.51 13.43
N LEU A 146 12.04 13.78 13.85
CA LEU A 146 12.76 12.95 14.82
C LEU A 146 12.27 13.14 16.26
N THR A 147 11.59 14.25 16.56
CA THR A 147 11.00 14.54 17.87
C THR A 147 9.88 13.58 18.27
N VAL A 148 9.29 12.86 17.31
CA VAL A 148 8.17 11.96 17.55
C VAL A 148 8.55 10.51 17.34
N ASN A 149 7.80 9.60 17.97
CA ASN A 149 7.96 8.16 17.72
C ASN A 149 7.49 7.84 16.30
N GLN A 150 8.45 7.70 15.38
CA GLN A 150 8.19 7.50 13.95
C GLN A 150 7.29 6.29 13.67
N GLN A 151 7.44 5.21 14.42
CA GLN A 151 6.65 3.99 14.20
C GLN A 151 5.16 4.22 14.48
N ILE A 152 4.84 4.90 15.59
CA ILE A 152 3.44 5.17 15.97
C ILE A 152 2.79 6.13 14.97
N VAL A 153 3.50 7.19 14.60
CA VAL A 153 3.01 8.18 13.64
C VAL A 153 2.86 7.57 12.25
N GLU A 154 3.81 6.75 11.81
CA GLU A 154 3.74 6.03 10.54
C GLU A 154 2.51 5.12 10.48
N LEU A 155 2.26 4.33 11.52
CA LEU A 155 1.11 3.44 11.57
C LEU A 155 -0.21 4.23 11.59
N ALA A 156 -0.29 5.31 12.36
CA ALA A 156 -1.48 6.18 12.40
C ALA A 156 -1.77 6.87 11.05
N LEU A 157 -0.74 7.20 10.27
CA LEU A 157 -0.87 7.76 8.93
C LEU A 157 -1.25 6.68 7.90
N LYS A 158 -0.72 5.46 8.03
CA LYS A 158 -1.11 4.30 7.22
C LYS A 158 -2.59 3.95 7.38
N GLU A 159 -3.13 4.04 8.59
CA GLU A 159 -4.56 3.86 8.85
C GLU A 159 -5.45 4.80 8.03
N ILE A 160 -4.97 6.03 7.77
CA ILE A 160 -5.67 7.05 6.96
C ILE A 160 -5.43 6.82 5.45
N GLY A 161 -4.58 5.86 5.06
CA GLY A 161 -4.27 5.55 3.67
C GLY A 161 -3.03 6.26 3.10
N PHE A 162 -2.16 6.80 3.97
CA PHE A 162 -0.88 7.36 3.55
C PHE A 162 0.21 6.31 3.43
N ILE A 163 1.04 6.48 2.41
CA ILE A 163 2.32 5.80 2.25
C ILE A 163 3.40 6.78 2.72
N VAL A 164 4.10 6.41 3.79
CA VAL A 164 5.20 7.19 4.35
C VAL A 164 6.45 6.94 3.50
N LEU A 165 6.95 8.00 2.87
CA LEU A 165 8.21 7.98 2.14
C LEU A 165 9.36 8.33 3.10
N PRO A 166 10.38 7.47 3.21
CA PRO A 166 11.55 7.78 4.02
C PRO A 166 12.31 8.98 3.42
N TYR A 167 13.08 9.65 4.27
CA TYR A 167 14.06 10.64 3.79
C TYR A 167 15.04 9.96 2.83
N ARG A 168 15.42 10.67 1.77
CA ARG A 168 16.51 10.19 0.90
C ARG A 168 17.81 10.20 1.68
N GLU A 169 18.75 9.33 1.33
CA GLU A 169 20.07 9.25 1.99
C GLU A 169 20.81 10.59 1.96
N ASP A 170 20.52 11.43 0.96
CA ASP A 170 21.11 12.75 0.74
C ASP A 170 20.44 13.87 1.56
N GLU A 171 19.29 13.60 2.18
CA GLU A 171 18.48 14.59 2.91
C GLU A 171 18.69 14.47 4.42
N LYS A 172 18.93 15.60 5.09
CA LYS A 172 18.94 15.63 6.56
C LYS A 172 17.49 15.54 7.06
N PRO A 173 17.15 14.56 7.92
CA PRO A 173 15.84 14.50 8.55
C PRO A 173 15.58 15.78 9.35
N GLU A 174 14.35 16.28 9.28
CA GLU A 174 13.93 17.41 10.09
C GLU A 174 13.83 16.96 11.56
N GLU A 175 14.46 17.71 12.48
CA GLU A 175 14.39 17.41 13.92
C GLU A 175 12.97 17.66 14.45
N ASP A 176 12.39 18.81 14.08
CA ASP A 176 11.05 19.24 14.47
C ASP A 176 10.26 19.70 13.25
N ALA A 177 8.96 19.98 13.40
CA ALA A 177 8.13 20.50 12.32
C ALA A 177 7.13 21.55 12.81
N ASN A 178 6.88 22.55 11.97
CA ASN A 178 5.93 23.60 12.29
C ASN A 178 4.98 23.95 11.13
N ILE A 179 5.19 23.41 9.94
CA ILE A 179 4.33 23.63 8.78
C ILE A 179 4.07 22.33 8.01
N ILE A 180 2.85 22.22 7.51
CA ILE A 180 2.44 21.17 6.57
C ILE A 180 2.18 21.80 5.21
N TYR A 181 2.77 21.22 4.17
CA TYR A 181 2.40 21.50 2.78
C TYR A 181 1.57 20.36 2.19
N PHE A 182 0.48 20.68 1.49
CA PHE A 182 -0.39 19.70 0.87
C PHE A 182 -0.53 19.88 -0.66
N GLY A 183 -0.80 18.76 -1.34
CA GLY A 183 -1.05 18.65 -2.77
C GLY A 183 -2.45 19.12 -3.17
N ARG A 184 -2.63 19.51 -4.43
CA ARG A 184 -3.87 20.11 -4.93
C ARG A 184 -5.08 19.16 -4.91
N ASP A 185 -4.85 17.87 -5.10
CA ASP A 185 -5.92 16.88 -5.27
C ASP A 185 -6.23 16.15 -3.94
N MET A 186 -5.92 16.78 -2.81
CA MET A 186 -6.24 16.27 -1.48
C MET A 186 -7.57 16.80 -0.99
N THR A 187 -8.34 15.94 -0.32
CA THR A 187 -9.58 16.38 0.32
C THR A 187 -9.28 17.11 1.62
N LEU A 188 -10.16 18.02 1.99
CA LEU A 188 -10.04 18.79 3.22
C LEU A 188 -10.02 17.88 4.47
N THR A 189 -10.76 16.76 4.43
CA THR A 189 -10.78 15.77 5.51
C THR A 189 -9.42 15.09 5.67
N GLU A 190 -8.77 14.69 4.56
CA GLU A 190 -7.42 14.09 4.60
C GLU A 190 -6.40 15.03 5.23
N ILE A 191 -6.42 16.31 4.82
CA ILE A 191 -5.50 17.33 5.36
C ILE A 191 -5.71 17.51 6.86
N LYS A 192 -6.97 17.57 7.31
CA LYS A 192 -7.30 17.69 8.74
C LYS A 192 -6.83 16.47 9.53
N LEU A 193 -7.10 15.26 9.03
CA LEU A 193 -6.69 14.03 9.70
C LEU A 193 -5.18 13.96 9.87
N THR A 194 -4.41 14.28 8.83
CA THR A 194 -2.94 14.33 8.94
C THR A 194 -2.49 15.37 9.95
N ALA A 195 -3.04 16.60 9.90
CA ALA A 195 -2.68 17.65 10.85
C ALA A 195 -2.98 17.24 12.30
N LEU A 196 -4.16 16.66 12.56
CA LEU A 196 -4.56 16.19 13.88
C LEU A 196 -3.69 15.02 14.36
N THR A 197 -3.29 14.10 13.49
CA THR A 197 -2.36 13.01 13.83
C THR A 197 -1.00 13.55 14.28
N LEU A 198 -0.48 14.59 13.62
CA LEU A 198 0.79 15.22 14.05
C LEU A 198 0.63 16.00 15.36
N MET A 199 -0.48 16.70 15.55
CA MET A 199 -0.77 17.42 16.80
C MET A 199 -0.97 16.47 17.98
N GLN A 200 -1.61 15.33 17.77
CA GLN A 200 -1.71 14.25 18.77
C GLN A 200 -0.33 13.74 19.18
N ALA A 201 0.62 13.66 18.25
CA ALA A 201 2.00 13.28 18.53
C ALA A 201 2.82 14.37 19.24
N GLY A 202 2.23 15.54 19.52
CA GLY A 202 2.87 16.65 20.22
C GLY A 202 3.60 17.64 19.32
N ILE A 203 3.37 17.60 18.01
CA ILE A 203 3.97 18.55 17.07
C ILE A 203 3.18 19.87 17.08
N ASP A 204 3.87 20.98 17.36
CA ASP A 204 3.30 22.32 17.37
C ASP A 204 3.17 22.89 15.94
N LEU A 205 2.08 22.52 15.26
CA LEU A 205 1.77 23.04 13.93
C LEU A 205 1.35 24.52 13.99
N LYS A 206 1.97 25.34 13.13
CA LYS A 206 1.74 26.79 13.05
C LYS A 206 1.10 27.21 11.73
N ALA A 207 1.20 26.38 10.69
CA ALA A 207 0.60 26.65 9.40
C ALA A 207 0.30 25.36 8.62
N ILE A 208 -0.77 25.40 7.82
CA ILE A 208 -1.13 24.38 6.84
C ILE A 208 -1.34 25.11 5.52
N LYS A 209 -0.59 24.77 4.48
CA LYS A 209 -0.57 25.51 3.21
C LYS A 209 -0.51 24.60 1.99
N PRO A 210 -1.05 25.01 0.84
CA PRO A 210 -0.81 24.30 -0.41
C PRO A 210 0.66 24.43 -0.83
N PHE A 211 1.16 23.49 -1.63
CA PHE A 211 2.50 23.61 -2.20
C PHE A 211 2.67 24.91 -3.00
N PRO A 212 3.78 25.66 -2.81
CA PRO A 212 4.02 26.93 -3.50
C PRO A 212 4.26 26.77 -5.00
N LYS A 213 4.64 25.57 -5.47
CA LYS A 213 4.77 25.23 -6.89
C LYS A 213 3.91 24.03 -7.21
N ALA A 214 3.10 24.14 -8.26
CA ALA A 214 2.34 23.02 -8.83
C ALA A 214 3.33 21.99 -9.39
N THR A 215 3.66 21.00 -8.57
CA THR A 215 4.62 19.95 -8.94
C THR A 215 3.81 18.78 -9.47
N GLN A 216 3.98 18.41 -10.75
CA GLN A 216 3.19 17.35 -11.38
C GLN A 216 3.29 15.98 -10.68
N GLY A 217 4.35 15.74 -9.92
CA GLY A 217 4.54 14.51 -9.12
C GLY A 217 3.89 14.51 -7.73
N ASN A 218 3.40 15.65 -7.22
CA ASN A 218 2.97 15.80 -5.81
C ASN A 218 1.49 16.22 -5.67
N LEU A 219 0.63 15.76 -6.57
CA LEU A 219 -0.79 16.14 -6.57
C LEU A 219 -1.53 15.66 -5.30
N ARG A 220 -1.15 14.51 -4.75
CA ARG A 220 -1.69 13.93 -3.50
C ARG A 220 -0.59 13.62 -2.49
N ALA A 221 0.24 14.61 -2.21
CA ALA A 221 1.35 14.48 -1.27
C ALA A 221 1.22 15.48 -0.13
N ILE A 222 1.69 15.09 1.05
CA ILE A 222 1.93 15.96 2.18
C ILE A 222 3.44 16.01 2.44
N LYS A 223 3.98 17.22 2.62
CA LYS A 223 5.35 17.43 3.09
C LYS A 223 5.30 18.12 4.45
N ILE A 224 5.99 17.54 5.42
CA ILE A 224 6.21 18.14 6.73
C ILE A 224 7.57 18.84 6.70
N GLU A 225 7.65 20.06 7.21
CA GLU A 225 8.90 20.84 7.20
C GLU A 225 8.97 21.76 8.43
N TRP A 226 10.20 22.09 8.82
CA TRP A 226 10.46 23.18 9.75
C TRP A 226 10.79 24.46 8.98
N ASN A 227 10.10 25.54 9.31
CA ASN A 227 10.36 26.84 8.69
C ASN A 227 10.46 27.96 9.72
N LYS A 228 11.64 28.60 9.78
CA LYS A 228 11.95 29.71 10.68
C LYS A 228 10.96 30.88 10.60
N TYR A 229 10.38 31.16 9.43
CA TYR A 229 9.41 32.26 9.27
C TYR A 229 8.14 32.09 10.10
N TYR A 230 7.84 30.85 10.52
CA TYR A 230 6.66 30.54 11.32
C TYR A 230 6.97 30.42 12.80
N GLU A 231 8.23 30.55 13.23
CA GLU A 231 8.63 30.40 14.62
C GLU A 231 7.86 31.33 15.58
N GLY A 232 7.67 32.60 15.20
CA GLY A 232 6.93 33.58 15.98
C GLY A 232 5.40 33.53 15.85
N ARG A 233 4.84 32.61 15.05
CA ARG A 233 3.39 32.49 14.90
C ARG A 233 2.78 31.68 16.04
N LYS A 234 1.53 32.00 16.37
CA LYS A 234 0.72 31.22 17.30
C LYS A 234 0.47 29.82 16.69
N SER A 235 0.66 28.78 17.50
CA SER A 235 0.28 27.41 17.11
C SER A 235 -1.22 27.32 16.86
N LEU A 236 -1.59 26.53 15.85
CA LEU A 236 -2.98 26.22 15.53
C LEU A 236 -3.60 25.40 16.66
N SER A 237 -4.86 25.66 17.00
CA SER A 237 -5.60 24.78 17.91
C SER A 237 -6.22 23.59 17.18
N PRO A 238 -6.42 22.44 17.84
CA PRO A 238 -7.11 21.30 17.23
C PRO A 238 -8.51 21.67 16.71
N GLU A 239 -9.24 22.50 17.46
CA GLU A 239 -10.57 23.01 17.07
C GLU A 239 -10.51 23.90 15.82
N GLU A 240 -9.49 24.76 15.69
CA GLU A 240 -9.30 25.60 14.51
C GLU A 240 -9.08 24.74 13.26
N VAL A 241 -8.34 23.64 13.39
CA VAL A 241 -8.12 22.67 12.31
C VAL A 241 -9.40 21.90 11.98
N GLU A 242 -10.14 21.43 12.98
CA GLU A 242 -11.41 20.71 12.80
C GLU A 242 -12.48 21.59 12.14
N ALA A 243 -12.61 22.85 12.55
CA ALA A 243 -13.61 23.80 12.05
C ALA A 243 -13.23 24.45 10.70
N ALA A 244 -11.98 24.32 10.25
CA ALA A 244 -11.50 24.95 9.02
C ALA A 244 -12.32 24.54 7.79
N LYS A 245 -12.78 25.53 7.00
CA LYS A 245 -13.46 25.30 5.71
C LYS A 245 -12.49 25.24 4.52
N GLY A 246 -11.22 25.56 4.75
CA GLY A 246 -10.14 25.57 3.76
C GLY A 246 -8.84 26.05 4.37
N PHE A 247 -7.72 25.69 3.74
CA PHE A 247 -6.37 26.14 4.11
C PHE A 247 -5.74 26.85 2.90
N ASN A 248 -5.16 28.03 3.12
CA ASN A 248 -4.58 28.90 2.08
C ASN A 248 -3.13 29.29 2.38
#